data_AF-A0A5D2KZ13-F1
#
_entry.id   AF-A0A5D2KZ13-F1
#
_cell.length_a   1.000
_cell.length_b   1.000
_cell.length_c   1.000
_cell.angle_alpha   90.00
_cell.angle_beta   90.00
_cell.angle_gamma   90.00
#
_symmetry.space_group_name_H-M   'P 1'
#
loop_
_entity.id
_entity.type
_entity.pdbx_description
1 polymer ?
#
loop_
_entity_poly.entity_id
_entity_poly.type
_entity_poly.pdbx_seq_one_letter_code
_entity_poly.pdbx_strand_id
1 'polypeptide(L)'
;MKLEHIQKALKQNNSTSLRFRETEVRLDIEKILNQKEIFWFQKSRSEWLLIGDRNTSFFHNRTMKMGRQNRIVSLKIKGNEWCHYIKIIRTNAVEYFLLLYTVDPYSIWGFIVKWSFPNQESHIVSDLFVEVNME
;
A
#
# COMPACT_ATOMS: atom_id res chain seq x y z
N MET A 1 -3.23 4.88 25.89
CA MET A 1 -2.19 5.76 26.47
C MET A 1 -2.60 7.24 26.56
N LYS A 2 -2.55 8.09 25.52
CA LYS A 2 -2.85 9.54 25.69
C LYS A 2 -4.31 9.85 26.10
N LEU A 3 -5.29 9.25 25.43
CA LEU A 3 -6.71 9.47 25.73
C LEU A 3 -7.11 8.98 27.14
N GLU A 4 -6.60 7.81 27.54
CA GLU A 4 -6.83 7.24 28.88
C GLU A 4 -6.29 8.15 29.99
N HIS A 5 -5.13 8.78 29.77
CA HIS A 5 -4.53 9.69 30.74
C HIS A 5 -5.36 10.97 30.88
N ILE A 6 -5.89 11.51 29.77
CA ILE A 6 -6.79 12.69 29.78
C ILE A 6 -8.13 12.34 30.46
N GLN A 7 -8.68 11.16 30.19
CA GLN A 7 -9.90 10.68 30.85
C GLN A 7 -9.70 10.47 32.35
N LYS A 8 -8.54 9.95 32.77
CA LYS A 8 -8.19 9.82 34.18
C LYS A 8 -8.05 11.19 34.86
N ALA A 9 -7.43 12.17 34.18
CA ALA A 9 -7.32 13.54 34.66
C ALA A 9 -8.70 14.22 34.77
N LEU A 10 -9.60 14.02 33.80
CA LEU A 10 -10.97 14.54 33.84
C LEU A 10 -11.82 13.97 34.99
N LYS A 11 -11.57 12.72 35.39
CA LYS A 11 -12.21 12.10 36.57
C LYS A 11 -11.76 12.74 37.88
N GLN A 12 -10.54 13.28 37.93
CA GLN A 12 -9.97 13.91 39.12
C GLN A 12 -10.24 15.42 39.15
N ASN A 13 -10.24 16.09 38.00
CA ASN A 13 -10.51 17.51 37.87
C ASN A 13 -11.21 17.79 36.53
N ASN A 14 -12.50 18.14 36.58
CA ASN A 14 -13.30 18.39 35.39
C ASN A 14 -13.12 19.85 34.93
N SER A 15 -12.10 20.08 34.09
CA SER A 15 -11.83 21.38 33.47
C SER A 15 -12.29 21.43 32.01
N THR A 16 -12.82 22.58 31.59
CA THR A 16 -13.19 22.87 30.20
C THR A 16 -12.01 22.66 29.24
N SER A 17 -10.80 23.05 29.65
CA SER A 17 -9.58 22.88 28.85
C SER A 17 -9.24 21.39 28.60
N LEU A 18 -9.47 20.54 29.61
CA LEU A 18 -9.26 19.10 29.50
C LEU A 18 -10.31 18.44 28.60
N ARG A 19 -11.55 18.96 28.58
CA ARG A 19 -12.59 18.52 27.65
C ARG A 19 -12.27 18.87 26.21
N PHE A 20 -11.78 20.09 25.95
CA PHE A 20 -11.31 20.47 24.62
C PHE A 20 -10.17 19.57 24.13
N ARG A 21 -9.21 19.27 25.01
CA ARG A 21 -8.10 18.37 24.67
C ARG A 21 -8.55 16.92 24.47
N GLU A 22 -9.56 16.46 25.21
CA GLU A 22 -10.19 15.16 24.98
C GLU A 22 -10.84 15.09 23.59
N THR A 23 -11.57 16.13 23.19
CA THR A 23 -12.21 16.18 21.87
C THR A 23 -11.19 16.18 20.73
N GLU A 24 -10.12 16.97 20.86
CA GLU A 24 -9.04 17.02 19.87
C GLU A 24 -8.39 15.64 19.67
N VAL A 25 -8.00 14.98 20.75
CA VAL A 25 -7.38 13.64 20.69
C VAL A 25 -8.33 12.60 20.11
N ARG A 26 -9.64 12.70 20.37
CA ARG A 26 -10.62 11.79 19.77
C ARG A 26 -10.75 11.99 18.27
N LEU A 27 -10.77 13.24 17.79
CA LEU A 27 -10.81 13.55 16.35
C LEU A 27 -9.57 13.03 15.63
N ASP A 28 -8.39 13.18 16.24
CA ASP A 28 -7.15 12.62 15.68
C ASP A 28 -7.20 11.10 15.57
N ILE A 29 -7.71 10.42 16.61
CA ILE A 29 -7.88 8.97 16.59
C ILE A 29 -8.84 8.56 15.47
N GLU A 30 -9.99 9.23 15.35
CA GLU A 30 -10.97 8.94 14.31
C GLU A 30 -10.39 9.14 12.89
N LYS A 31 -9.62 10.21 12.68
CA LYS A 31 -8.92 10.46 11.43
C LYS A 31 -7.94 9.34 11.08
N ILE A 32 -7.13 8.89 12.05
CA ILE A 32 -6.17 7.79 11.85
C ILE A 32 -6.91 6.47 11.58
N LEU A 33 -8.02 6.21 12.26
CA LEU A 33 -8.82 5.01 12.05
C LEU A 33 -9.43 4.98 10.64
N ASN A 34 -9.98 6.10 10.17
CA ASN A 34 -10.52 6.22 8.82
C ASN A 34 -9.43 6.01 7.76
N GLN A 35 -8.25 6.64 7.93
CA GLN A 35 -7.11 6.40 7.04
C GLN A 35 -6.69 4.92 7.00
N LYS A 36 -6.67 4.25 8.15
CA LYS A 36 -6.37 2.81 8.21
C LYS A 36 -7.44 1.99 7.50
N GLU A 37 -8.71 2.31 7.68
CA GLU A 37 -9.82 1.63 7.02
C GLU A 37 -9.70 1.73 5.50
N ILE A 38 -9.48 2.94 4.96
CA ILE A 38 -9.25 3.17 3.53
C ILE A 38 -8.02 2.37 3.03
N PHE A 39 -6.92 2.41 3.78
CA PHE A 39 -5.71 1.67 3.42
C PHE A 39 -5.97 0.16 3.32
N TRP A 40 -6.64 -0.43 4.30
CA TRP A 40 -6.95 -1.86 4.30
C TRP A 40 -7.99 -2.22 3.23
N PHE A 41 -8.94 -1.33 2.95
CA PHE A 41 -9.88 -1.50 1.84
C PHE A 41 -9.13 -1.64 0.51
N GLN A 42 -8.30 -0.65 0.16
CA GLN A 42 -7.50 -0.66 -1.06
C GLN A 42 -6.61 -1.91 -1.15
N LYS A 43 -5.96 -2.25 -0.03
CA LYS A 43 -5.00 -3.35 0.02
C LYS A 43 -5.66 -4.73 -0.08
N SER A 44 -6.89 -4.88 0.43
CA SER A 44 -7.63 -6.15 0.41
C SER A 44 -8.25 -6.51 -0.95
N ARG A 45 -8.36 -5.54 -1.87
CA ARG A 45 -9.02 -5.71 -3.19
C ARG A 45 -10.39 -6.40 -3.04
N SER A 46 -11.18 -5.97 -2.07
CA SER A 46 -12.50 -6.50 -1.73
C SER A 46 -13.60 -5.54 -2.15
N GLU A 47 -14.62 -6.01 -2.86
CA GLU A 47 -15.80 -5.20 -3.23
C GLU A 47 -16.85 -5.09 -2.10
N TRP A 48 -16.62 -5.74 -0.95
CA TRP A 48 -17.59 -5.80 0.13
C TRP A 48 -17.43 -4.66 1.14
N LEU A 49 -18.19 -3.58 0.92
CA LEU A 49 -18.41 -2.49 1.87
C LEU A 49 -19.92 -2.19 2.01
N LEU A 50 -20.80 -3.18 1.78
CA LEU A 50 -22.25 -2.95 1.88
C LEU A 50 -22.84 -3.25 3.26
N ILE A 51 -22.09 -3.81 4.19
CA ILE A 51 -22.63 -4.19 5.50
C ILE A 51 -21.59 -3.78 6.53
N GLY A 52 -21.91 -2.73 7.29
CA GLY A 52 -21.04 -2.10 8.29
C GLY A 52 -20.65 -3.04 9.42
N ASP A 53 -19.80 -4.01 9.11
CA ASP A 53 -19.22 -4.93 10.07
C ASP A 53 -17.76 -4.58 10.29
N ARG A 54 -17.38 -4.46 11.57
CA ARG A 54 -16.03 -4.05 12.04
C ARG A 54 -15.01 -5.17 11.85
N ASN A 55 -15.04 -5.88 10.73
CA ASN A 55 -14.23 -7.08 10.54
C ASN A 55 -12.81 -6.76 10.05
N THR A 56 -12.12 -5.87 10.77
CA THR A 56 -10.71 -5.52 10.54
C THR A 56 -9.81 -6.77 10.50
N SER A 57 -10.13 -7.80 11.29
CA SER A 57 -9.44 -9.10 11.28
C SER A 57 -9.57 -9.81 9.93
N PHE A 58 -10.75 -9.82 9.31
CA PHE A 58 -10.95 -10.40 7.98
C PHE A 58 -10.08 -9.70 6.92
N PHE A 59 -10.11 -8.37 6.87
CA PHE A 59 -9.30 -7.61 5.91
C PHE A 59 -7.81 -7.79 6.16
N HIS A 60 -7.40 -7.84 7.42
CA HIS A 60 -6.01 -8.11 7.79
C HIS A 60 -5.57 -9.50 7.34
N ASN A 61 -6.35 -10.53 7.64
CA ASN A 61 -6.06 -11.91 7.25
C ASN A 61 -6.06 -12.08 5.72
N ARG A 62 -7.02 -11.47 5.02
CA ARG A 62 -7.07 -11.48 3.55
C ARG A 62 -5.85 -10.79 2.96
N THR A 63 -5.47 -9.64 3.50
CA THR A 63 -4.27 -8.92 3.06
C THR A 63 -3.00 -9.74 3.31
N MET A 64 -2.88 -10.39 4.47
CA MET A 64 -1.75 -11.28 4.77
C MET A 64 -1.71 -12.47 3.82
N LYS A 65 -2.86 -13.08 3.52
CA LYS A 65 -2.96 -14.17 2.53
C LYS A 65 -2.52 -13.70 1.15
N MET A 66 -3.01 -12.54 0.69
CA MET A 66 -2.58 -11.97 -0.59
C MET A 66 -1.10 -11.60 -0.60
N GLY A 67 -0.57 -11.04 0.48
CA GLY A 67 0.87 -10.76 0.62
C GLY A 67 1.72 -12.03 0.52
N ARG A 68 1.25 -13.15 1.09
CA ARG A 68 1.90 -14.46 0.94
C ARG A 68 1.81 -14.99 -0.50
N GLN A 69 0.65 -14.88 -1.13
CA GLN A 69 0.41 -15.37 -2.49
C GLN A 69 1.14 -14.55 -3.56
N ASN A 70 1.22 -13.24 -3.38
CA ASN A 70 1.84 -12.32 -4.33
C ASN A 70 3.34 -12.13 -4.07
N ARG A 71 3.92 -12.84 -3.08
CA ARG A 71 5.35 -12.79 -2.84
C ARG A 71 6.08 -13.45 -4.01
N ILE A 72 6.77 -12.63 -4.79
CA ILE A 72 7.64 -13.11 -5.86
C ILE A 72 8.88 -13.74 -5.21
N VAL A 73 8.89 -15.07 -5.14
CA VAL A 73 10.04 -15.85 -4.63
C VAL A 73 11.04 -16.14 -5.76
N SER A 74 10.54 -16.35 -6.96
CA SER A 74 11.33 -16.55 -8.15
C SER A 74 10.66 -15.93 -9.36
N LEU A 75 11.48 -15.55 -10.34
CA LEU A 75 11.02 -15.01 -11.61
C LEU A 75 11.71 -15.75 -12.73
N LYS A 76 10.96 -16.08 -13.78
CA LYS A 76 11.51 -16.69 -14.98
C LYS A 76 12.14 -15.60 -15.85
N ILE A 77 13.44 -15.67 -16.06
CA ILE A 77 14.20 -14.68 -16.84
C ILE A 77 14.36 -15.18 -18.28
N LYS A 78 14.79 -14.28 -19.19
CA LYS A 78 15.17 -14.62 -20.57
C LYS A 78 16.10 -15.84 -20.57
N GLY A 79 15.75 -16.87 -21.35
CA GLY A 79 16.42 -18.17 -21.33
C GLY A 79 15.61 -19.30 -20.66
N ASN A 80 14.40 -19.00 -20.18
CA ASN A 80 13.48 -20.00 -19.60
C ASN A 80 13.92 -20.54 -18.22
N GLU A 81 14.94 -19.93 -17.61
CA GLU A 81 15.49 -20.31 -16.31
C GLU A 81 14.82 -19.56 -15.14
N TRP A 82 14.70 -20.22 -14.00
CA TRP A 82 14.13 -19.64 -12.78
C TRP A 82 15.20 -18.96 -11.94
N CYS A 83 15.11 -17.65 -11.78
CA CYS A 83 15.95 -16.89 -10.87
C CYS A 83 15.30 -16.76 -9.50
N HIS A 84 16.07 -17.01 -8.44
CA HIS A 84 15.62 -16.91 -7.04
C HIS A 84 16.31 -15.76 -6.28
N TYR A 85 17.25 -15.07 -6.91
CA TYR A 85 18.04 -14.03 -6.27
C TYR A 85 17.34 -12.67 -6.36
N ILE A 86 16.92 -12.15 -5.20
CA ILE A 86 16.05 -10.96 -5.13
C ILE A 86 16.64 -9.73 -5.83
N LYS A 87 17.96 -9.51 -5.79
CA LYS A 87 18.57 -8.36 -6.46
C LYS A 87 18.47 -8.47 -7.99
N ILE A 88 18.70 -9.68 -8.53
CA ILE A 88 18.58 -9.92 -9.97
C ILE A 88 17.13 -9.80 -10.42
N ILE A 89 16.18 -10.34 -9.63
CA ILE A 89 14.73 -10.18 -9.88
C ILE A 89 14.35 -8.70 -9.91
N ARG A 90 14.83 -7.89 -8.95
CA ARG A 90 14.56 -6.45 -8.88
C ARG A 90 15.08 -5.73 -10.13
N THR A 91 16.34 -5.96 -10.50
CA THR A 91 16.94 -5.33 -11.68
C THR A 91 16.19 -5.71 -12.96
N ASN A 92 15.90 -7.01 -13.15
CA ASN A 92 15.19 -7.48 -14.34
C ASN A 92 13.76 -6.95 -14.43
N ALA A 93 13.05 -6.82 -13.30
CA ALA A 93 11.70 -6.25 -13.28
C ALA A 93 11.72 -4.77 -13.72
N VAL A 94 12.67 -3.99 -13.21
CA VAL A 94 12.83 -2.58 -13.59
C VAL A 94 13.17 -2.45 -15.07
N GLU A 95 14.17 -3.19 -15.56
CA GLU A 95 14.54 -3.19 -16.98
C GLU A 95 13.38 -3.61 -17.89
N TYR A 96 12.61 -4.62 -17.48
CA TYR A 96 11.44 -5.09 -18.24
C TYR A 96 10.36 -4.01 -18.37
N PHE A 97 9.95 -3.40 -17.26
CA PHE A 97 8.90 -2.37 -17.30
C PHE A 97 9.39 -1.10 -17.99
N LEU A 98 10.67 -0.75 -17.85
CA LEU A 98 11.26 0.34 -18.62
C LEU A 98 11.15 0.10 -20.11
N LEU A 99 11.56 -1.08 -20.58
CA LEU A 99 11.39 -1.46 -21.98
C LEU A 99 9.92 -1.40 -22.40
N LEU A 100 9.01 -1.92 -21.55
CA LEU A 100 7.57 -1.94 -21.84
C LEU A 100 6.97 -0.54 -22.06
N TYR A 101 7.39 0.45 -21.28
CA TYR A 101 6.84 1.81 -21.33
C TYR A 101 7.66 2.80 -22.18
N THR A 102 8.83 2.39 -22.68
CA THR A 102 9.69 3.21 -23.56
C THR A 102 9.62 2.79 -25.03
N VAL A 103 9.23 1.54 -25.30
CA VAL A 103 9.12 1.01 -26.66
C VAL A 103 7.72 1.31 -27.23
N ASP A 104 7.68 1.67 -28.52
CA ASP A 104 6.44 1.90 -29.28
C ASP A 104 5.47 0.70 -29.13
N PRO A 105 4.18 0.91 -28.79
CA PRO A 105 3.20 -0.16 -28.57
C PRO A 105 3.10 -1.23 -29.66
N TYR A 106 3.59 -0.94 -30.86
CA TYR A 106 3.61 -1.86 -32.01
C TYR A 106 4.86 -2.76 -32.08
N SER A 107 5.93 -2.45 -31.35
CA SER A 107 7.20 -3.22 -31.38
C SER A 107 7.24 -4.38 -30.38
N ILE A 108 6.41 -4.37 -29.33
CA ILE A 108 6.31 -5.51 -28.40
C ILE A 108 5.19 -6.44 -28.88
N TRP A 109 5.55 -7.32 -29.82
CA TRP A 109 4.65 -8.40 -30.25
C TRP A 109 4.23 -9.26 -29.05
N GLY A 110 2.94 -9.22 -28.68
CA GLY A 110 2.31 -10.19 -27.78
C GLY A 110 1.69 -9.66 -26.48
N PHE A 111 1.87 -8.38 -26.11
CA PHE A 111 1.24 -7.83 -24.89
C PHE A 111 0.54 -6.49 -25.17
N ILE A 112 -0.65 -6.54 -25.78
CA ILE A 112 -1.56 -5.38 -25.79
C ILE A 112 -2.17 -5.27 -24.38
N VAL A 113 -1.54 -4.49 -23.51
CA VAL A 113 -2.14 -4.11 -22.23
C VAL A 113 -3.26 -3.12 -22.52
N LYS A 114 -4.49 -3.61 -22.69
CA LYS A 114 -5.70 -2.79 -22.74
C LYS A 114 -5.78 -2.02 -21.41
N TRP A 115 -5.86 -0.68 -21.46
CA TRP A 115 -5.68 0.26 -20.33
C TRP A 115 -4.23 0.51 -19.87
N SER A 116 -3.26 0.43 -20.77
CA SER A 116 -1.89 0.87 -20.49
C SER A 116 -1.87 2.37 -20.16
N PHE A 117 -1.15 2.72 -19.09
CA PHE A 117 -0.84 4.10 -18.75
C PHE A 117 -0.11 4.79 -19.93
N PRO A 118 -0.34 6.09 -20.18
CA PRO A 118 0.34 6.81 -21.25
C PRO A 118 1.87 6.73 -21.08
N ASN A 119 2.59 6.66 -22.20
CA ASN A 119 4.05 6.62 -22.25
C ASN A 119 4.61 7.74 -21.36
N GLN A 120 5.40 7.36 -20.35
CA GLN A 120 5.98 8.29 -19.38
C GLN A 120 7.24 8.93 -19.96
N GLU A 121 7.47 10.21 -19.65
CA GLU A 121 8.72 10.89 -20.00
C GLU A 121 9.91 10.34 -19.19
N SER A 122 11.10 10.32 -19.80
CA SER A 122 12.32 9.70 -19.27
C SER A 122 12.79 10.25 -17.92
N HIS A 123 12.33 11.44 -17.52
CA HIS A 123 12.72 12.10 -16.27
C HIS A 123 11.97 11.58 -15.03
N ILE A 124 10.79 10.96 -15.18
CA ILE A 124 10.02 10.40 -14.05
C ILE A 124 10.61 9.05 -13.60
N VAL A 125 11.29 8.38 -14.51
CA VAL A 125 11.91 7.07 -14.30
C VAL A 125 13.05 7.10 -13.30
N SER A 126 13.83 8.20 -13.23
CA SER A 126 14.94 8.31 -12.27
C SER A 126 14.46 8.27 -10.81
N ASP A 127 13.25 8.76 -10.55
CA ASP A 127 12.68 8.83 -9.21
C ASP A 127 12.18 7.46 -8.71
N LEU A 128 11.92 6.51 -9.63
CA LEU A 128 11.59 5.11 -9.28
C LEU A 128 12.79 4.32 -8.73
N PHE A 129 14.02 4.83 -8.91
CA PHE A 129 15.25 4.23 -8.39
C PHE A 129 15.59 4.66 -6.96
N VAL A 130 14.85 5.60 -6.37
CA VAL A 130 15.04 6.00 -4.97
C VAL A 130 14.65 4.83 -4.07
N GLU A 131 15.56 4.42 -3.19
CA GLU A 131 15.24 3.43 -2.16
C GLU A 131 14.17 4.00 -1.23
N VAL A 132 12.95 3.48 -1.33
CA VAL A 132 11.90 3.75 -0.35
C VAL A 132 12.23 2.97 0.92
N ASN A 133 12.87 3.64 1.88
CA ASN A 133 13.04 3.13 3.23
C ASN A 133 11.66 3.16 3.92
N MET A 134 11.07 1.98 4.12
CA MET A 134 9.96 1.82 5.05
C MET A 134 10.52 1.61 6.45
N GLU A 135 10.68 2.70 7.22
CA GLU A 135 10.73 2.65 8.68
C GLU A 135 9.33 2.42 9.27
#